data_AF-A0A928YPR9-F1
#
_entry.id   AF-A0A928YPR9-F1
#
_cell.length_a   1.000
_cell.length_b   1.000
_cell.length_c   1.000
_cell.angle_alpha   90.00
_cell.angle_beta   90.00
_cell.angle_gamma   90.00
#
_symmetry.space_group_name_H-M   'P 1'
#
loop_
_entity.id
_entity.type
_entity.pdbx_description
1 polymer ?
#
loop_
_entity_poly.entity_id
_entity_poly.type
_entity_poly.pdbx_seq_one_letter_code
_entity_poly.pdbx_strand_id
1 'polypeptide(L)'
;MATKDKKENITVLIGEMISFRNSLKLVHWAVTGKGSYETHLSLDQAIDALVDITDRLVETTIADTGTLEIVIPETKRSKDFIKHIADFYDHIEKKRDVFEETFSQSIIDDFQETIKQLLYRLKRLE
;
A
#
# COMPACT_ATOMS: atom_id res chain seq x y z
N MET A 1 -7.42 -24.45 5.80
CA MET A 1 -7.68 -23.98 4.42
C MET A 1 -8.67 -22.83 4.49
N ALA A 2 -8.27 -21.65 4.01
CA ALA A 2 -9.15 -20.48 3.93
C ALA A 2 -10.38 -20.74 3.06
N THR A 3 -11.52 -20.16 3.43
CA THR A 3 -12.75 -20.21 2.62
C THR A 3 -12.54 -19.49 1.28
N LYS A 4 -13.34 -19.83 0.27
CA LYS A 4 -13.30 -19.17 -1.05
C LYS A 4 -13.46 -17.64 -0.91
N ASP A 5 -14.41 -17.21 -0.10
CA ASP A 5 -14.71 -15.79 0.14
C ASP A 5 -13.55 -15.07 0.84
N LYS A 6 -12.85 -15.74 1.78
CA LYS A 6 -11.65 -15.17 2.42
C LYS A 6 -10.53 -14.97 1.42
N LYS A 7 -10.28 -15.96 0.55
CA LYS A 7 -9.26 -15.86 -0.51
C LYS A 7 -9.56 -14.72 -1.48
N GLU A 8 -10.83 -14.54 -1.86
CA GLU A 8 -11.26 -13.44 -2.74
C GLU A 8 -11.02 -12.07 -2.11
N ASN A 9 -11.33 -11.92 -0.82
CA ASN A 9 -11.07 -10.66 -0.10
C ASN A 9 -9.56 -10.36 0.03
N ILE A 10 -8.74 -11.39 0.26
CA ILE A 10 -7.27 -11.29 0.28
C ILE A 10 -6.73 -10.83 -1.07
N THR A 11 -7.14 -11.47 -2.18
CA THR A 11 -6.64 -11.12 -3.52
C THR A 11 -7.04 -9.71 -3.92
N VAL A 12 -8.27 -9.29 -3.58
CA VAL A 12 -8.75 -7.92 -3.80
C VAL A 12 -7.89 -6.92 -3.01
N LEU A 13 -7.66 -7.16 -1.72
CA LEU A 13 -6.88 -6.22 -0.89
C LEU A 13 -5.43 -6.12 -1.36
N ILE A 14 -4.78 -7.24 -1.70
CA ILE A 14 -3.42 -7.24 -2.24
C ILE A 14 -3.37 -6.48 -3.58
N GLY A 15 -4.34 -6.70 -4.47
CA GLY A 15 -4.46 -5.96 -5.72
C GLY A 15 -4.57 -4.45 -5.50
N GLU A 16 -5.39 -4.04 -4.52
CA GLU A 16 -5.53 -2.65 -4.10
C GLU A 16 -4.22 -2.07 -3.54
N MET A 17 -3.46 -2.82 -2.72
CA MET A 17 -2.15 -2.40 -2.19
C MET A 17 -1.13 -2.13 -3.29
N ILE A 18 -1.06 -3.02 -4.28
CA ILE A 18 -0.16 -2.85 -5.44
C ILE A 18 -0.60 -1.67 -6.30
N SER A 19 -1.90 -1.52 -6.53
CA SER A 19 -2.45 -0.36 -7.25
C SER A 19 -2.16 0.96 -6.53
N PHE A 20 -2.32 0.99 -5.21
CA PHE A 20 -1.97 2.15 -4.40
C PHE A 20 -0.50 2.53 -4.58
N ARG A 21 0.43 1.58 -4.46
CA ARG A 21 1.86 1.82 -4.70
C ARG A 21 2.12 2.36 -6.11
N ASN A 22 1.48 1.78 -7.13
CA ASN A 22 1.58 2.28 -8.51
C ASN A 22 1.08 3.73 -8.63
N SER A 23 0.01 4.09 -7.90
CA SER A 23 -0.50 5.46 -7.88
C SER A 23 0.52 6.44 -7.30
N LEU A 24 1.32 6.01 -6.32
CA LEU A 24 2.42 6.81 -5.77
C LEU A 24 3.53 7.03 -6.80
N LYS A 25 3.89 6.02 -7.62
CA LYS A 25 4.85 6.21 -8.73
C LYS A 25 4.34 7.24 -9.74
N LEU A 26 3.04 7.20 -10.09
CA LEU A 26 2.45 8.20 -10.99
C LEU A 26 2.51 9.62 -10.41
N VAL A 27 2.41 9.78 -9.09
CA VAL A 27 2.59 11.07 -8.40
C VAL A 27 4.08 11.45 -8.41
N HIS A 28 4.97 10.52 -8.03
CA HIS A 28 6.42 10.71 -7.97
C HIS A 28 7.03 11.19 -9.28
N TRP A 29 6.55 10.70 -10.43
CA TRP A 29 7.00 11.18 -11.75
C TRP A 29 6.43 12.55 -12.11
N ALA A 30 5.29 12.94 -11.54
CA ALA A 30 4.54 14.10 -11.99
C ALA A 30 4.61 15.32 -11.04
N VAL A 31 5.23 15.19 -9.88
CA VAL A 31 5.38 16.28 -8.91
C VAL A 31 6.30 17.37 -9.47
N THR A 32 5.86 18.62 -9.33
CA THR A 32 6.56 19.83 -9.79
C THR A 32 6.26 20.99 -8.84
N GLY A 33 7.03 22.08 -8.92
CA GLY A 33 6.85 23.27 -8.07
C GLY A 33 7.69 23.26 -6.78
N LYS A 34 7.37 24.16 -5.85
CA LYS A 34 8.11 24.26 -4.57
C LYS A 34 7.95 22.95 -3.78
N GLY A 35 9.06 22.43 -3.24
CA GLY A 35 9.07 21.19 -2.48
C GLY A 35 8.97 19.91 -3.32
N SER A 36 9.01 19.99 -4.65
CA SER A 36 8.85 18.81 -5.52
C SER A 36 9.99 17.80 -5.37
N TYR A 37 11.22 18.25 -5.12
CA TYR A 37 12.36 17.35 -4.92
C TYR A 37 12.20 16.50 -3.66
N GLU A 38 11.88 17.12 -2.52
CA GLU A 38 11.64 16.40 -1.28
C GLU A 38 10.40 15.50 -1.35
N THR A 39 9.37 15.95 -2.09
CA THR A 39 8.19 15.12 -2.40
C THR A 39 8.60 13.89 -3.20
N HIS A 40 9.41 14.07 -4.25
CA HIS A 40 9.89 13.00 -5.13
C HIS A 40 10.67 11.95 -4.33
N LEU A 41 11.64 12.38 -3.51
CA LEU A 41 12.43 11.50 -2.64
C LEU A 41 11.57 10.79 -1.58
N SER A 42 10.65 11.52 -0.94
CA SER A 42 9.79 10.96 0.09
C SER A 42 8.89 9.85 -0.46
N LEU A 43 8.31 10.08 -1.64
CA LEU A 43 7.52 9.09 -2.36
C LEU A 43 8.37 7.89 -2.76
N ASP A 44 9.57 8.11 -3.29
CA ASP A 44 10.45 7.02 -3.76
C ASP A 44 10.81 6.07 -2.61
N GLN A 45 11.28 6.62 -1.49
CA GLN A 45 11.59 5.85 -0.29
C GLN A 45 10.38 5.07 0.25
N ALA A 46 9.18 5.67 0.23
CA ALA A 46 7.98 4.97 0.65
C ALA A 46 7.62 3.84 -0.32
N ILE A 47 7.77 4.06 -1.63
CA ILE A 47 7.46 3.04 -2.63
C ILE A 47 8.36 1.83 -2.46
N ASP A 48 9.66 2.03 -2.29
CA ASP A 48 10.62 0.93 -2.10
C ASP A 48 10.27 0.08 -0.88
N ALA A 49 9.99 0.70 0.27
CA ALA A 49 9.53 -0.02 1.46
C ALA A 49 8.21 -0.78 1.22
N LEU A 50 7.25 -0.16 0.52
CA LEU A 50 5.97 -0.81 0.21
C LEU A 50 6.12 -1.97 -0.77
N VAL A 51 7.14 -2.00 -1.64
CA VAL A 51 7.47 -3.16 -2.48
C VAL A 51 7.78 -4.36 -1.58
N ASP A 52 8.77 -4.21 -0.70
CA ASP A 52 9.27 -5.30 0.15
C ASP A 52 8.20 -5.80 1.12
N ILE A 53 7.44 -4.86 1.73
CA ILE A 53 6.37 -5.21 2.67
C ILE A 53 5.24 -5.97 1.98
N THR A 54 4.83 -5.52 0.78
CA THR A 54 3.74 -6.18 0.03
C THR A 54 4.17 -7.56 -0.44
N ASP A 55 5.40 -7.70 -0.93
CA ASP A 55 5.96 -8.99 -1.36
C ASP A 55 5.98 -9.99 -0.20
N ARG A 56 6.51 -9.58 0.96
CA ARG A 56 6.51 -10.39 2.18
C ARG A 56 5.11 -10.82 2.61
N LEU A 57 4.10 -9.93 2.52
CA LEU A 57 2.71 -10.27 2.82
C LEU A 57 2.16 -11.32 1.84
N VAL A 58 2.40 -11.14 0.54
CA VAL A 58 1.94 -12.04 -0.54
C VAL A 58 2.54 -13.42 -0.36
N GLU A 59 3.87 -13.53 -0.25
CA GLU A 59 4.57 -14.81 -0.14
C GLU A 59 4.16 -15.57 1.12
N THR A 60 4.06 -14.87 2.25
CA THR A 60 3.61 -15.46 3.52
C THR A 60 2.17 -15.96 3.41
N THR A 61 1.30 -15.20 2.74
CA THR A 61 -0.10 -15.60 2.54
C THR A 61 -0.23 -16.79 1.59
N ILE A 62 0.59 -16.86 0.54
CA ILE A 62 0.64 -18.01 -0.38
C ILE A 62 1.11 -19.27 0.36
N ALA A 63 2.04 -19.14 1.31
CA ALA A 63 2.51 -20.28 2.09
C ALA A 63 1.38 -20.94 2.94
N ASP A 64 0.44 -20.14 3.46
CA ASP A 64 -0.69 -20.67 4.24
C ASP A 64 -1.90 -21.06 3.38
N THR A 65 -2.23 -20.22 2.39
CA THR A 65 -3.49 -20.33 1.65
C THR A 65 -3.35 -21.02 0.30
N GLY A 66 -2.14 -21.21 -0.20
CA GLY A 66 -1.85 -21.68 -1.56
C GLY A 66 -1.95 -20.55 -2.59
N THR A 67 -2.01 -20.91 -3.87
CA THR A 67 -2.02 -19.94 -4.98
C THR A 67 -3.13 -18.89 -4.83
N LEU A 68 -2.76 -17.63 -5.10
CA LEU A 68 -3.62 -16.45 -5.10
C LEU A 68 -3.74 -15.89 -6.52
N GLU A 69 -4.96 -15.79 -7.03
CA GLU A 69 -5.26 -15.15 -8.33
C GLU A 69 -5.44 -13.65 -8.11
N ILE A 70 -4.33 -12.90 -8.10
CA ILE A 70 -4.32 -11.46 -7.83
C ILE A 70 -4.56 -10.68 -9.14
N VAL A 71 -5.57 -9.81 -9.14
CA VAL A 71 -5.82 -8.85 -10.23
C VAL A 71 -5.50 -7.44 -9.73
N ILE A 72 -4.58 -6.76 -10.40
CA ILE A 72 -4.23 -5.37 -10.08
C ILE A 72 -5.18 -4.44 -10.86
N PRO A 73 -5.99 -3.61 -10.17
CA PRO A 73 -6.90 -2.70 -10.86
C PRO A 73 -6.16 -1.60 -11.64
N GLU A 74 -6.83 -1.05 -12.64
CA GLU A 74 -6.35 0.12 -13.38
C GLU A 74 -6.03 1.25 -12.38
N THR A 75 -4.82 1.78 -12.49
CA THR A 75 -4.31 2.78 -11.54
C THR A 75 -4.24 4.15 -12.18
N LYS A 76 -4.80 5.16 -11.52
CA LYS A 76 -4.81 6.56 -11.97
C LYS A 76 -4.06 7.45 -10.98
N ARG A 77 -3.47 8.52 -11.48
CA ARG A 77 -2.83 9.54 -10.64
C ARG A 77 -3.91 10.34 -9.89
N SER A 78 -3.85 10.36 -8.56
CA SER A 78 -4.69 11.28 -7.77
C SER A 78 -4.21 12.72 -7.92
N LYS A 79 -5.14 13.67 -8.09
CA LYS A 79 -4.85 15.11 -8.04
C LYS A 79 -4.55 15.58 -6.62
N ASP A 80 -5.28 15.04 -5.64
CA ASP A 80 -5.04 15.24 -4.22
C ASP A 80 -4.40 13.97 -3.65
N PHE A 81 -3.09 13.86 -3.84
CA PHE A 81 -2.35 12.68 -3.45
C PHE A 81 -2.20 12.56 -1.93
N ILE A 82 -2.18 13.67 -1.18
CA ILE A 82 -2.12 13.64 0.29
C ILE A 82 -3.41 13.03 0.85
N LYS A 83 -4.58 13.47 0.36
CA LYS A 83 -5.85 12.87 0.75
C LYS A 83 -5.92 11.41 0.34
N HIS A 84 -5.52 11.07 -0.89
CA HIS A 84 -5.48 9.68 -1.37
C HIS A 84 -4.64 8.76 -0.47
N ILE A 85 -3.46 9.21 -0.05
CA ILE A 85 -2.59 8.45 0.88
C ILE A 85 -3.27 8.28 2.25
N ALA A 86 -3.90 9.33 2.78
CA ALA A 86 -4.61 9.26 4.06
C ALA A 86 -5.84 8.33 4.00
N ASP A 87 -6.65 8.44 2.94
CA ASP A 87 -7.81 7.58 2.72
C ASP A 87 -7.38 6.10 2.59
N PHE A 88 -6.25 5.83 1.92
CA PHE A 88 -5.78 4.46 1.76
C PHE A 88 -5.27 3.84 3.07
N TYR A 89 -4.68 4.64 3.97
CA TYR A 89 -4.36 4.19 5.33
C TYR A 89 -5.62 3.69 6.06
N ASP A 90 -6.70 4.48 6.04
CA ASP A 90 -7.97 4.13 6.69
C ASP A 90 -8.64 2.92 6.02
N HIS A 91 -8.44 2.75 4.71
CA HIS A 91 -8.93 1.59 3.96
C HIS A 91 -8.23 0.29 4.37
N ILE A 92 -6.90 0.31 4.53
CA ILE A 92 -6.14 -0.84 5.04
C ILE A 92 -6.58 -1.18 6.47
N GLU A 93 -6.74 -0.18 7.34
CA GLU A 93 -7.17 -0.39 8.72
C GLU A 93 -8.51 -1.14 8.79
N LYS A 94 -9.49 -0.72 7.98
CA LYS A 94 -10.82 -1.34 7.94
C LYS A 94 -10.83 -2.77 7.38
N LYS A 95 -9.83 -3.13 6.58
CA LYS A 95 -9.76 -4.42 5.90
C LYS A 95 -8.68 -5.34 6.48
N ARG A 96 -7.90 -4.92 7.48
CA ARG A 96 -6.77 -5.71 8.01
C ARG A 96 -7.21 -7.09 8.50
N ASP A 97 -8.43 -7.22 9.01
CA ASP A 97 -9.01 -8.46 9.54
C ASP A 97 -9.20 -9.58 8.49
N VAL A 98 -9.00 -9.30 7.19
CA VAL A 98 -8.97 -10.38 6.18
C VAL A 98 -7.77 -11.32 6.36
N PHE A 99 -6.72 -10.85 7.05
CA PHE A 99 -5.61 -11.66 7.52
C PHE A 99 -5.82 -11.94 9.01
N GLU A 100 -5.86 -13.19 9.45
CA GLU A 100 -6.14 -13.50 10.86
C GLU A 100 -4.87 -13.70 11.69
N GLU A 101 -3.76 -13.97 11.00
CA GLU A 101 -2.53 -14.39 11.62
C GLU A 101 -1.79 -13.16 12.17
N THR A 102 -1.28 -13.27 13.39
CA THR A 102 -0.60 -12.16 14.06
C THR A 102 0.65 -11.69 13.32
N PHE A 103 1.35 -12.58 12.62
CA PHE A 103 2.47 -12.20 11.75
C PHE A 103 2.00 -11.41 10.53
N SER A 104 0.86 -11.75 9.91
CA SER A 104 0.29 -11.01 8.79
C SER A 104 -0.14 -9.61 9.24
N GLN A 105 -0.77 -9.52 10.42
CA GLN A 105 -1.11 -8.25 11.05
C GLN A 105 0.13 -7.38 11.29
N SER A 106 1.23 -7.96 11.79
CA SER A 106 2.50 -7.24 11.96
C SER A 106 3.07 -6.73 10.64
N ILE A 107 2.93 -7.47 9.54
CA ILE A 107 3.37 -7.01 8.21
C ILE A 107 2.51 -5.83 7.74
N ILE A 108 1.21 -5.85 8.04
CA ILE A 108 0.29 -4.73 7.74
C ILE A 108 0.64 -3.50 8.59
N ASP A 109 1.04 -3.69 9.84
CA ASP A 109 1.48 -2.60 10.71
C ASP A 109 2.70 -1.87 10.09
N ASP A 110 3.67 -2.61 9.54
CA ASP A 110 4.82 -2.01 8.80
C ASP A 110 4.36 -1.21 7.56
N PHE A 111 3.35 -1.71 6.84
CA PHE A 111 2.77 -1.02 5.67
C PHE A 111 2.12 0.31 6.10
N GLN A 112 1.34 0.26 7.17
CA GLN A 112 0.65 1.40 7.76
C GLN A 112 1.62 2.43 8.35
N GLU A 113 2.69 1.98 9.02
CA GLU A 113 3.77 2.84 9.50
C GLU A 113 4.42 3.58 8.34
N THR A 114 4.77 2.87 7.26
CA THR A 114 5.36 3.45 6.05
C THR A 114 4.48 4.56 5.48
N ILE A 115 3.15 4.36 5.43
CA ILE A 115 2.20 5.39 5.01
C ILE A 115 2.19 6.59 5.97
N LYS A 116 2.20 6.37 7.29
CA LYS A 116 2.22 7.46 8.28
C LYS A 116 3.51 8.27 8.20
N GLN A 117 4.66 7.63 8.03
CA GLN A 117 5.94 8.31 7.84
C GLN A 117 5.97 9.10 6.52
N LEU A 118 5.37 8.58 5.44
CA LEU A 118 5.19 9.33 4.19
C LEU A 118 4.32 10.58 4.40
N LEU A 119 3.15 10.43 5.04
CA LEU A 119 2.26 11.55 5.34
C LEU A 119 2.93 12.62 6.21
N TYR A 120 3.71 12.21 7.20
CA TYR A 120 4.49 13.13 8.03
C TYR A 120 5.45 13.97 7.19
N ARG A 121 6.24 13.31 6.32
CA ARG A 121 7.20 13.98 5.42
C ARG A 121 6.47 14.97 4.50
N LEU A 122 5.44 14.50 3.79
CA LEU A 122 4.70 15.31 2.81
C LEU A 122 4.01 16.53 3.40
N LYS A 123 3.45 16.42 4.62
CA LYS A 123 2.74 17.53 5.29
C LYS A 123 3.66 18.57 5.91
N ARG A 124 4.98 18.37 5.86
CA ARG A 124 5.99 19.24 6.48
C ARG A 124 6.99 19.84 5.49
N LEU A 125 6.74 19.73 4.18
CA LEU A 125 7.63 20.24 3.13
C LEU A 125 7.51 21.78 2.91
N GLU A 126 7.24 22.55 3.96
CA GLU A 126 7.10 24.01 3.89
C GLU A 126 8.43 24.75 3.74
#